data_AF-A0A0E3GW89-F1
#
_entry.id   AF-A0A0E3GW89-F1
#
_cell.length_a   1.000
_cell.length_b   1.000
_cell.length_c   1.000
_cell.angle_alpha   90.00
_cell.angle_beta   90.00
_cell.angle_gamma   90.00
#
_symmetry.space_group_name_H-M   'P 1'
#
loop_
_entity.id
_entity.type
_entity.pdbx_description
1 polymer ?
#
loop_
_entity_poly.entity_id
_entity_poly.type
_entity_poly.pdbx_seq_one_letter_code
_entity_poly.pdbx_strand_id
1 'polypeptide(L)'
;MNDWDIAIKRGVEHNVPRVFKVLREHPYLEDLARKVREGKLEVLSNLDYYIEMTMKSVERIGGKAYFVENAEQAREIVGKIVGNGKRVVMGKSMVAYETGIRKYLQSLGNEVWETDLGELLIQFADEPPSHIIAPAVHMTRERIRELIKEKLGVDPGDKHEDIVKVAREFLRQKFLTADIGITGANAVAADAGSIVLVENEGNIRMSSVVPPVHISITGVEKILPNLEYAIYEALVQAAYAGLYPPTYINVTSGPSSTGDVEQKRVSPAHGPKEFHLILVDNGRRKANEDPVLREALLCIRCGRCHFHCPVYRVLDGKWGDPPYSGPMGAMWSGIVYNDYKPALLCSHAGNCREVCPMKINIPKVLEYLKNKYFSMMRAGTKE
;
A
#
# COMPACT_ATOMS: atom_id res chain seq x y z
N MET A 1 -14.08 7.03 -27.46
CA MET A 1 -13.19 6.37 -26.48
C MET A 1 -13.28 7.22 -25.24
N ASN A 2 -13.77 6.66 -24.13
CA ASN A 2 -13.93 7.45 -22.90
C ASN A 2 -12.55 7.74 -22.27
N ASP A 3 -12.48 8.63 -21.28
CA ASP A 3 -11.22 9.01 -20.61
C ASP A 3 -10.47 7.79 -20.05
N TRP A 4 -11.21 6.82 -19.52
CA TRP A 4 -10.68 5.56 -19.00
C TRP A 4 -9.98 4.71 -20.07
N ASP A 5 -10.62 4.49 -21.21
CA ASP A 5 -10.09 3.69 -22.31
C ASP A 5 -8.75 4.26 -22.79
N ILE A 6 -8.66 5.59 -22.90
CA ILE A 6 -7.42 6.29 -23.29
C ILE A 6 -6.34 6.07 -22.24
N ALA A 7 -6.68 6.27 -20.95
CA ALA A 7 -5.74 6.14 -19.85
C ALA A 7 -5.20 4.71 -19.71
N ILE A 8 -6.07 3.70 -19.72
CA ILE A 8 -5.69 2.29 -19.62
C ILE A 8 -4.89 1.85 -20.82
N LYS A 9 -5.27 2.25 -22.04
CA LYS A 9 -4.51 1.90 -23.25
C LYS A 9 -3.07 2.39 -23.13
N ARG A 10 -2.87 3.66 -22.76
CA ARG A 10 -1.53 4.23 -22.51
C ARG A 10 -0.79 3.50 -21.39
N GLY A 11 -1.49 3.19 -20.30
CA GLY A 11 -0.93 2.44 -19.18
C GLY A 11 -0.39 1.07 -19.61
N VAL A 12 -1.17 0.32 -20.38
CA VAL A 12 -0.79 -1.00 -20.91
C VAL A 12 0.36 -0.89 -21.91
N GLU A 13 0.27 0.03 -22.88
CA GLU A 13 1.27 0.21 -23.94
C GLU A 13 2.65 0.62 -23.39
N HIS A 14 2.69 1.41 -22.32
CA HIS A 14 3.96 1.82 -21.71
C HIS A 14 4.46 0.85 -20.64
N ASN A 15 3.59 0.33 -19.78
CA ASN A 15 4.00 -0.46 -18.62
C ASN A 15 4.37 -1.89 -19.00
N VAL A 16 3.51 -2.57 -19.79
CA VAL A 16 3.68 -4.01 -20.06
C VAL A 16 5.01 -4.29 -20.78
N PRO A 17 5.37 -3.61 -21.89
CA PRO A 17 6.65 -3.83 -22.55
C PRO A 17 7.86 -3.50 -21.67
N ARG A 18 7.72 -2.47 -20.82
CA ARG A 18 8.79 -2.05 -19.90
C ARG A 18 9.08 -3.12 -18.86
N VAL A 19 8.06 -3.72 -18.24
CA VAL A 19 8.24 -4.83 -17.29
C VAL A 19 8.94 -6.01 -17.96
N PHE A 20 8.52 -6.40 -19.17
CA PHE A 20 9.20 -7.47 -19.91
C PHE A 20 10.66 -7.13 -20.22
N LYS A 21 10.96 -5.88 -20.59
CA LYS A 21 12.33 -5.43 -20.81
C LYS A 21 13.18 -5.56 -19.54
N VAL A 22 12.70 -5.04 -18.42
CA VAL A 22 13.37 -5.13 -17.11
C VAL A 22 13.70 -6.57 -16.74
N LEU A 23 12.73 -7.48 -16.84
CA LEU A 23 12.93 -8.88 -16.47
C LEU A 23 13.93 -9.61 -17.39
N ARG A 24 13.97 -9.27 -18.68
CA ARG A 24 14.99 -9.81 -19.60
C ARG A 24 16.39 -9.28 -19.31
N GLU A 25 16.51 -8.00 -18.95
CA GLU A 25 17.81 -7.37 -18.66
C GLU A 25 18.33 -7.74 -17.26
N HIS A 26 17.44 -8.14 -16.35
CA HIS A 26 17.76 -8.45 -14.95
C HIS A 26 17.10 -9.78 -14.51
N PRO A 27 17.52 -10.93 -15.06
CA PRO A 27 16.87 -12.22 -14.80
C PRO A 27 16.92 -12.67 -13.33
N TYR A 28 17.91 -12.21 -12.55
CA TYR A 28 18.00 -12.51 -11.11
C TYR A 28 16.78 -12.03 -10.31
N LEU A 29 15.98 -11.09 -10.84
CA LEU A 29 14.76 -10.63 -10.19
C LEU A 29 13.70 -11.74 -10.10
N GLU A 30 13.71 -12.70 -11.04
CA GLU A 30 12.85 -13.88 -10.96
C GLU A 30 13.30 -14.83 -9.84
N ASP A 31 14.61 -14.95 -9.61
CA ASP A 31 15.16 -15.71 -8.49
C ASP A 31 14.83 -15.06 -7.15
N LEU A 32 14.93 -13.73 -7.07
CA LEU A 32 14.48 -12.99 -5.89
C LEU A 32 12.99 -13.17 -5.64
N ALA A 33 12.15 -13.17 -6.69
CA ALA A 33 10.72 -13.43 -6.53
C ALA A 33 10.43 -14.82 -5.93
N ARG A 34 11.21 -15.85 -6.33
CA ARG A 34 11.12 -17.20 -5.72
C ARG A 34 11.49 -17.17 -4.24
N LYS A 35 12.60 -16.53 -3.88
CA LYS A 35 13.02 -16.36 -2.48
C LYS A 35 11.97 -15.62 -1.65
N VAL A 36 11.41 -14.52 -2.16
CA VAL A 36 10.35 -13.77 -1.47
C VAL A 36 9.13 -14.65 -1.23
N ARG A 37 8.74 -15.49 -2.19
CA ARG A 37 7.64 -16.47 -1.99
C ARG A 37 7.96 -17.47 -0.88
N GLU A 38 9.17 -18.02 -0.86
CA GLU A 38 9.61 -18.94 0.20
C GLU A 38 9.54 -18.27 1.58
N GLY A 39 10.10 -17.06 1.73
CA GLY A 39 10.06 -16.32 2.98
C GLY A 39 8.64 -15.99 3.45
N LYS A 40 7.76 -15.60 2.52
CA LYS A 40 6.34 -15.40 2.87
C LYS A 40 5.66 -16.69 3.31
N LEU A 41 5.92 -17.81 2.64
CA LEU A 41 5.33 -19.10 3.03
C LEU A 41 5.80 -19.57 4.41
N GLU A 42 7.08 -19.36 4.72
CA GLU A 42 7.65 -19.62 6.04
C GLU A 42 6.92 -18.79 7.12
N VAL A 43 6.84 -17.47 6.92
CA VAL A 43 6.17 -16.57 7.86
C VAL A 43 4.70 -16.93 8.03
N LEU A 44 3.97 -17.14 6.94
CA LEU A 44 2.57 -17.52 6.99
C LEU A 44 2.34 -18.86 7.69
N SER A 45 3.33 -19.77 7.70
CA SER A 45 3.20 -21.04 8.42
C SER A 45 3.32 -20.86 9.94
N ASN A 46 3.91 -19.75 10.39
CA ASN A 46 4.18 -19.44 11.79
C ASN A 46 3.83 -17.98 12.10
N LEU A 47 2.68 -17.51 11.60
CA LEU A 47 2.38 -16.07 11.53
C LEU A 47 2.38 -15.41 12.91
N ASP A 48 1.77 -16.04 13.91
CA ASP A 48 1.69 -15.50 15.27
C ASP A 48 3.06 -15.35 15.92
N TYR A 49 3.96 -16.31 15.70
CA TYR A 49 5.36 -16.23 16.13
C TYR A 49 6.06 -15.03 15.50
N TYR A 50 5.86 -14.81 14.20
CA TYR A 50 6.49 -13.72 13.47
C TYR A 50 5.89 -12.34 13.82
N ILE A 51 4.60 -12.27 14.17
CA ILE A 51 3.97 -11.06 14.74
C ILE A 51 4.66 -10.71 16.07
N GLU A 52 4.76 -11.67 16.99
CA GLU A 52 5.40 -11.46 18.30
C GLU A 52 6.88 -11.08 18.16
N MET A 53 7.61 -11.77 17.29
CA MET A 53 9.02 -11.47 16.99
C MET A 53 9.18 -10.05 16.45
N THR A 54 8.32 -9.63 15.51
CA THR A 54 8.36 -8.28 14.94
C THR A 54 8.13 -7.22 16.02
N MET A 55 7.11 -7.40 16.87
CA MET A 55 6.80 -6.46 17.95
C MET A 55 7.99 -6.32 18.92
N LYS A 56 8.56 -7.43 19.38
CA LYS A 56 9.75 -7.43 20.25
C LYS A 56 10.95 -6.74 19.60
N SER A 57 11.17 -6.96 18.30
CA SER A 57 12.27 -6.34 17.57
C SER A 57 12.12 -4.83 17.43
N VAL A 58 10.89 -4.33 17.23
CA VAL A 58 10.58 -2.89 17.21
C VAL A 58 10.79 -2.25 18.59
N GLU A 59 10.35 -2.91 19.65
CA GLU A 59 10.54 -2.43 21.02
C GLU A 59 12.02 -2.39 21.41
N ARG A 60 12.80 -3.41 21.02
CA ARG A 60 14.25 -3.49 21.25
C ARG A 60 15.02 -2.30 20.68
N ILE A 61 14.56 -1.71 19.58
CA ILE A 61 15.22 -0.56 18.92
C ILE A 61 14.64 0.80 19.34
N GLY A 62 13.75 0.82 20.35
CA GLY A 62 13.15 2.02 20.93
C GLY A 62 11.84 2.47 20.28
N GLY A 63 11.28 1.68 19.36
CA GLY A 63 9.95 1.90 18.82
C GLY A 63 8.85 1.38 19.74
N LYS A 64 7.60 1.69 19.41
CA LYS A 64 6.40 1.15 20.06
C LYS A 64 5.67 0.27 19.06
N ALA A 65 5.29 -0.95 19.45
CA ALA A 65 4.60 -1.88 18.58
C ALA A 65 3.20 -2.18 19.09
N TYR A 66 2.25 -2.32 18.17
CA TYR A 66 0.85 -2.63 18.46
C TYR A 66 0.36 -3.69 17.49
N PHE A 67 -0.44 -4.62 18.00
CA PHE A 67 -1.21 -5.53 17.18
C PHE A 67 -2.71 -5.22 17.39
N VAL A 68 -3.46 -5.18 16.29
CA VAL A 68 -4.90 -4.91 16.30
C VAL A 68 -5.63 -5.91 15.43
N GLU A 69 -6.78 -6.36 15.91
CA GLU A 69 -7.60 -7.38 15.24
C GLU A 69 -8.40 -6.80 14.07
N ASN A 70 -8.78 -5.51 14.13
CA ASN A 70 -9.71 -4.92 13.17
C ASN A 70 -9.52 -3.40 12.99
N ALA A 71 -10.30 -2.84 12.04
CA ALA A 71 -10.29 -1.43 11.70
C ALA A 71 -10.70 -0.47 12.84
N GLU A 72 -11.56 -0.90 13.77
CA GLU A 72 -11.96 -0.08 14.91
C GLU A 72 -10.79 0.10 15.89
N GLN A 73 -10.16 -1.00 16.28
CA GLN A 73 -8.97 -0.96 17.15
C GLN A 73 -7.82 -0.17 16.51
N ALA A 74 -7.61 -0.33 15.19
CA ALA A 74 -6.63 0.47 14.46
C ALA A 74 -6.91 1.98 14.58
N ARG A 75 -8.17 2.40 14.38
CA ARG A 75 -8.60 3.79 14.54
C ARG A 75 -8.39 4.29 15.95
N GLU A 76 -8.79 3.52 16.97
CA GLU A 76 -8.61 3.91 18.36
C GLU A 76 -7.15 4.14 18.75
N ILE A 77 -6.24 3.23 18.38
CA ILE A 77 -4.81 3.36 18.69
C ILE A 77 -4.23 4.58 17.96
N VAL A 78 -4.48 4.73 16.67
CA VAL A 78 -3.98 5.87 15.89
C VAL A 78 -4.55 7.19 16.44
N GLY A 79 -5.84 7.23 16.79
CA GLY A 79 -6.49 8.39 17.41
C GLY A 79 -5.86 8.78 18.74
N LYS A 80 -5.52 7.80 19.59
CA LYS A 80 -4.82 8.04 20.87
C LYS A 80 -3.42 8.61 20.67
N ILE A 81 -2.68 8.14 19.66
CA ILE A 81 -1.32 8.62 19.36
C ILE A 81 -1.36 10.04 18.76
N VAL A 82 -2.29 10.29 17.84
CA VAL A 82 -2.39 11.58 17.12
C VAL A 82 -3.02 12.67 17.99
N GLY A 83 -4.13 12.38 18.67
CA GLY A 83 -4.92 13.38 19.39
C GLY A 83 -5.78 14.25 18.45
N ASN A 84 -5.95 15.51 18.80
CA ASN A 84 -6.76 16.50 18.06
C ASN A 84 -5.94 17.74 17.68
N GLY A 85 -6.44 18.49 16.70
CA GLY A 85 -5.83 19.75 16.26
C GLY A 85 -4.43 19.62 15.65
N LYS A 86 -4.07 18.42 15.17
CA LYS A 86 -2.77 18.13 14.57
C LYS A 86 -2.79 18.23 13.05
N ARG A 87 -1.64 18.52 12.46
CA ARG A 87 -1.38 18.32 11.04
C ARG A 87 -0.73 16.96 10.80
N VAL A 88 -1.40 16.13 10.02
CA VAL A 88 -0.99 14.77 9.70
C VAL A 88 -0.72 14.65 8.21
N VAL A 89 0.44 14.11 7.85
CA VAL A 89 0.80 13.80 6.46
C VAL A 89 0.86 12.29 6.25
N MET A 90 0.28 11.81 5.15
CA MET A 90 0.15 10.39 4.84
C MET A 90 0.92 10.02 3.58
N GLY A 91 1.89 9.11 3.72
CA GLY A 91 2.77 8.61 2.65
C GLY A 91 2.16 7.51 1.79
N LYS A 92 0.83 7.48 1.63
CA LYS A 92 0.03 6.38 1.05
C LYS A 92 0.09 5.07 1.84
N SER A 93 -1.08 4.60 2.28
CA SER A 93 -1.23 3.28 2.88
C SER A 93 -2.59 2.68 2.57
N MET A 94 -2.60 1.55 1.86
CA MET A 94 -3.83 0.80 1.62
C MET A 94 -4.47 0.33 2.94
N VAL A 95 -3.67 0.02 3.97
CA VAL A 95 -4.22 -0.39 5.27
C VAL A 95 -4.81 0.81 6.01
N ALA A 96 -4.22 2.00 5.88
CA ALA A 96 -4.84 3.20 6.45
C ALA A 96 -6.15 3.57 5.74
N TYR A 97 -6.24 3.35 4.42
CA TYR A 97 -7.49 3.50 3.68
C TYR A 97 -8.51 2.43 4.10
N GLU A 98 -8.12 1.15 4.14
CA GLU A 98 -9.05 0.05 4.46
C GLU A 98 -9.67 0.19 5.84
N THR A 99 -8.91 0.74 6.79
CA THR A 99 -9.34 0.98 8.17
C THR A 99 -9.99 2.36 8.38
N GLY A 100 -10.04 3.20 7.35
CA GLY A 100 -10.67 4.51 7.40
C GLY A 100 -9.96 5.55 8.27
N ILE A 101 -8.64 5.40 8.50
CA ILE A 101 -7.84 6.28 9.38
C ILE A 101 -7.98 7.75 9.00
N ARG A 102 -7.90 8.08 7.71
CA ARG A 102 -7.95 9.48 7.24
C ARG A 102 -9.24 10.17 7.68
N LYS A 103 -10.39 9.57 7.33
CA LYS A 103 -11.72 10.11 7.67
C LYS A 103 -11.94 10.16 9.19
N TYR A 104 -11.45 9.15 9.90
CA TYR A 104 -11.51 9.11 11.35
C TYR A 104 -10.71 10.25 12.00
N LEU A 105 -9.45 10.44 11.61
CA LEU A 105 -8.62 11.53 12.14
C LEU A 105 -9.18 12.93 11.79
N GLN A 106 -9.76 13.10 10.59
CA GLN A 106 -10.47 14.32 10.22
C GLN A 106 -11.68 14.58 11.14
N SER A 107 -12.45 13.55 11.49
CA SER A 107 -13.57 13.67 12.43
C SER A 107 -13.15 14.06 13.86
N LEU A 108 -11.89 13.81 14.23
CA LEU A 108 -11.29 14.27 15.50
C LEU A 108 -10.76 15.72 15.43
N GLY A 109 -10.97 16.42 14.31
CA GLY A 109 -10.53 17.81 14.13
C GLY A 109 -9.07 17.96 13.68
N ASN A 110 -8.47 16.91 13.09
CA ASN A 110 -7.11 16.98 12.54
C ASN A 110 -7.12 17.38 11.06
N GLU A 111 -6.06 18.08 10.65
CA GLU A 111 -5.78 18.42 9.27
C GLU A 111 -4.95 17.28 8.63
N VAL A 112 -5.57 16.44 7.81
CA VAL A 112 -4.94 15.22 7.26
C VAL A 112 -4.76 15.31 5.75
N TRP A 113 -3.54 15.12 5.26
CA TRP A 113 -3.19 15.22 3.84
C TRP A 113 -2.46 13.99 3.32
N GLU A 114 -2.91 13.47 2.18
CA GLU A 114 -2.11 12.54 1.37
C GLU A 114 -0.95 13.28 0.70
N THR A 115 0.15 12.57 0.52
CA THR A 115 1.40 13.17 0.02
C THR A 115 1.91 12.54 -1.27
N ASP A 116 1.36 11.38 -1.64
CA ASP A 116 1.47 10.83 -3.00
C ASP A 116 0.60 11.69 -3.91
N LEU A 117 1.14 12.16 -5.03
CA LEU A 117 0.41 13.07 -5.91
C LEU A 117 -0.92 12.48 -6.38
N GLY A 118 -0.94 11.19 -6.71
CA GLY A 118 -2.15 10.51 -7.13
C GLY A 118 -3.18 10.44 -6.00
N GLU A 119 -2.78 10.05 -4.79
CA GLU A 119 -3.68 10.01 -3.62
C GLU A 119 -4.19 11.40 -3.21
N LEU A 120 -3.36 12.45 -3.39
CA LEU A 120 -3.78 13.84 -3.15
C LEU A 120 -4.89 14.26 -4.12
N LEU A 121 -4.76 13.92 -5.41
CA LEU A 121 -5.80 14.20 -6.40
C LEU A 121 -7.11 13.46 -6.08
N ILE A 122 -6.99 12.20 -5.64
CA ILE A 122 -8.13 11.40 -5.18
C ILE A 122 -8.77 12.02 -3.93
N GLN A 123 -7.97 12.54 -3.00
CA GLN A 123 -8.46 13.28 -1.84
C GLN A 123 -9.18 14.57 -2.24
N PHE A 124 -8.64 15.34 -3.19
CA PHE A 124 -9.28 16.56 -3.69
C PHE A 124 -10.59 16.30 -4.41
N ALA A 125 -10.67 15.21 -5.18
CA ALA A 125 -11.88 14.81 -5.89
C ALA A 125 -12.93 14.14 -5.00
N ASP A 126 -12.54 13.70 -3.79
CA ASP A 126 -13.33 12.81 -2.92
C ASP A 126 -13.83 11.54 -3.65
N GLU A 127 -12.94 10.95 -4.45
CA GLU A 127 -13.19 9.73 -5.22
C GLU A 127 -12.43 8.53 -4.64
N PRO A 128 -12.77 7.29 -5.02
CA PRO A 128 -11.93 6.13 -4.73
C PRO A 128 -10.76 6.01 -5.72
N PRO A 129 -9.62 5.41 -5.30
CA PRO A 129 -8.51 5.11 -6.21
C PRO A 129 -8.92 4.05 -7.24
N SER A 130 -8.50 4.20 -8.50
CA SER A 130 -8.81 3.21 -9.54
C SER A 130 -7.73 2.14 -9.71
N HIS A 131 -6.50 2.39 -9.27
CA HIS A 131 -5.37 1.44 -9.36
C HIS A 131 -4.47 1.50 -8.12
N ILE A 132 -3.93 0.36 -7.68
CA ILE A 132 -3.16 0.27 -6.43
C ILE A 132 -1.83 1.07 -6.45
N ILE A 133 -1.13 1.10 -7.58
CA ILE A 133 0.10 1.90 -7.77
C ILE A 133 -0.19 3.31 -8.28
N ALA A 134 -1.09 3.48 -9.25
CA ALA A 134 -1.40 4.77 -9.89
C ALA A 134 -2.87 5.18 -9.61
N PRO A 135 -3.20 5.66 -8.41
CA PRO A 135 -4.58 5.77 -7.92
C PRO A 135 -5.46 6.71 -8.76
N ALA A 136 -4.89 7.77 -9.32
CA ALA A 136 -5.57 8.74 -10.19
C ALA A 136 -5.43 8.42 -11.69
N VAL A 137 -5.10 7.19 -12.09
CA VAL A 137 -4.87 6.84 -13.51
C VAL A 137 -6.09 7.12 -14.40
N HIS A 138 -7.29 7.14 -13.84
CA HIS A 138 -8.53 7.43 -14.56
C HIS A 138 -8.76 8.93 -14.83
N MET A 139 -7.94 9.83 -14.28
CA MET A 139 -8.10 11.28 -14.44
C MET A 139 -7.32 11.80 -15.64
N THR A 140 -7.96 12.64 -16.46
CA THR A 140 -7.30 13.39 -17.54
C THR A 140 -6.53 14.59 -16.99
N ARG A 141 -5.55 15.06 -17.75
CA ARG A 141 -4.74 16.23 -17.38
C ARG A 141 -5.62 17.48 -17.23
N GLU A 142 -6.58 17.66 -18.13
CA GLU A 142 -7.51 18.78 -18.16
C GLU A 142 -8.38 18.77 -16.89
N ARG A 143 -8.89 17.60 -16.49
CA ARG A 143 -9.63 17.42 -15.24
C ARG A 143 -8.76 17.74 -14.01
N ILE A 144 -7.51 17.29 -14.01
CA ILE A 144 -6.56 17.56 -12.91
C ILE A 144 -6.29 19.07 -12.77
N ARG A 145 -6.12 19.78 -13.89
CA ARG A 145 -5.92 21.24 -13.90
C ARG A 145 -7.08 21.97 -13.22
N GLU A 146 -8.31 21.67 -13.64
CA GLU A 146 -9.50 22.31 -13.06
C GLU A 146 -9.66 21.97 -11.57
N LEU A 147 -9.37 20.73 -11.17
CA LEU A 147 -9.42 20.31 -9.78
C LEU A 147 -8.41 21.07 -8.91
N ILE A 148 -7.17 21.24 -9.37
CA ILE A 148 -6.14 22.02 -8.66
C ILE A 148 -6.56 23.49 -8.56
N LYS A 149 -7.09 24.05 -9.64
CA LYS A 149 -7.56 25.44 -9.67
C LYS A 149 -8.68 25.68 -8.69
N GLU A 150 -9.65 24.77 -8.60
CA GLU A 150 -10.75 24.81 -7.65
C GLU A 150 -10.27 24.67 -6.20
N LYS A 151 -9.42 23.69 -5.90
CA LYS A 151 -9.02 23.38 -4.51
C LYS A 151 -7.94 24.29 -3.95
N LEU A 152 -7.01 24.76 -4.78
CA LEU A 152 -5.86 25.56 -4.36
C LEU A 152 -5.97 27.04 -4.75
N GLY A 153 -6.93 27.41 -5.60
CA GLY A 153 -7.10 28.80 -6.06
C GLY A 153 -5.98 29.32 -6.97
N VAL A 154 -5.18 28.41 -7.56
CA VAL A 154 -4.04 28.72 -8.44
C VAL A 154 -4.24 28.02 -9.77
N ASP A 155 -4.07 28.73 -10.89
CA ASP A 155 -4.05 28.11 -12.22
C ASP A 155 -2.68 27.45 -12.45
N PRO A 156 -2.60 26.11 -12.54
CA PRO A 156 -1.33 25.44 -12.70
C PRO A 156 -0.79 25.49 -14.13
N GLY A 157 -1.50 26.05 -15.11
CA GLY A 157 -1.10 25.99 -16.52
C GLY A 157 -1.37 24.63 -17.19
N ASP A 158 -0.88 24.46 -18.42
CA ASP A 158 -1.28 23.35 -19.31
C ASP A 158 -0.29 22.19 -19.41
N LYS A 159 0.95 22.36 -18.91
CA LYS A 159 1.98 21.33 -18.99
C LYS A 159 1.95 20.43 -17.74
N HIS A 160 2.37 19.18 -17.90
CA HIS A 160 2.44 18.23 -16.78
C HIS A 160 3.37 18.74 -15.68
N GLU A 161 4.47 19.38 -16.06
CA GLU A 161 5.48 19.94 -15.17
C GLU A 161 4.92 21.07 -14.30
N ASP A 162 4.03 21.89 -14.84
CA ASP A 162 3.47 23.03 -14.14
C ASP A 162 2.44 22.56 -13.07
N ILE A 163 1.59 21.59 -13.42
CA ILE A 163 0.67 20.90 -12.50
C ILE A 163 1.43 20.27 -11.33
N VAL A 164 2.48 19.51 -11.64
CA VAL A 164 3.31 18.85 -10.62
C VAL A 164 4.00 19.89 -9.73
N LYS A 165 4.45 21.01 -10.30
CA LYS A 165 5.10 22.07 -9.52
C LYS A 165 4.17 22.67 -8.47
N VAL A 166 2.94 23.03 -8.83
CA VAL A 166 1.96 23.60 -7.88
C VAL A 166 1.66 22.62 -6.76
N ALA A 167 1.41 21.34 -7.09
CA ALA A 167 1.15 20.31 -6.08
C ALA A 167 2.36 20.12 -5.13
N ARG A 168 3.59 20.16 -5.66
CA ARG A 168 4.81 20.06 -4.84
C ARG A 168 5.01 21.25 -3.91
N GLU A 169 4.73 22.47 -4.36
CA GLU A 169 4.81 23.67 -3.53
C GLU A 169 3.81 23.61 -2.37
N PHE A 170 2.58 23.18 -2.64
CA PHE A 170 1.56 22.93 -1.62
C PHE A 170 2.02 21.87 -0.60
N LEU A 171 2.44 20.69 -1.07
CA LEU A 171 2.86 19.60 -0.21
C LEU A 171 4.10 19.93 0.63
N ARG A 172 5.04 20.71 0.08
CA ARG A 172 6.25 21.12 0.80
C ARG A 172 5.94 21.87 2.09
N GLN A 173 4.96 22.77 2.05
CA GLN A 173 4.49 23.48 3.23
C GLN A 173 3.86 22.52 4.25
N LYS A 174 3.09 21.53 3.77
CA LYS A 174 2.46 20.53 4.65
C LYS A 174 3.49 19.64 5.34
N PHE A 175 4.50 19.14 4.63
CA PHE A 175 5.56 18.32 5.23
C PHE A 175 6.31 19.04 6.35
N LEU A 176 6.74 20.29 6.11
CA LEU A 176 7.57 21.06 7.05
C LEU A 176 6.84 21.44 8.33
N THR A 177 5.51 21.45 8.29
CA THR A 177 4.66 21.89 9.39
C THR A 177 3.81 20.75 9.96
N ALA A 178 4.09 19.50 9.58
CA ALA A 178 3.38 18.32 10.03
C ALA A 178 3.84 17.89 11.43
N ASP A 179 2.88 17.58 12.29
CA ASP A 179 3.11 17.05 13.62
C ASP A 179 3.31 15.52 13.59
N ILE A 180 2.62 14.84 12.69
CA ILE A 180 2.65 13.37 12.55
C ILE A 180 2.78 12.97 11.09
N GLY A 181 3.65 11.99 10.85
CA GLY A 181 3.75 11.26 9.60
C GLY A 181 3.16 9.87 9.72
N ILE A 182 2.27 9.50 8.79
CA ILE A 182 1.72 8.15 8.71
C ILE A 182 2.15 7.50 7.40
N THR A 183 2.73 6.30 7.44
CA THR A 183 3.07 5.53 6.25
C THR A 183 2.47 4.13 6.30
N GLY A 184 2.46 3.46 5.15
CA GLY A 184 2.32 2.01 5.12
C GLY A 184 3.66 1.31 5.39
N ALA A 185 3.74 0.09 4.88
CA ALA A 185 4.98 -0.63 4.60
C ALA A 185 4.78 -1.43 3.31
N ASN A 186 5.82 -1.61 2.50
CA ASN A 186 5.82 -2.60 1.42
C ASN A 186 6.17 -3.97 1.98
N ALA A 187 7.14 -4.02 2.89
CA ALA A 187 7.51 -5.22 3.65
C ALA A 187 7.90 -4.84 5.09
N VAL A 188 7.83 -5.81 6.01
CA VAL A 188 8.27 -5.67 7.41
C VAL A 188 9.26 -6.79 7.72
N ALA A 189 10.46 -6.44 8.18
CA ALA A 189 11.49 -7.39 8.59
C ALA A 189 11.31 -7.73 10.07
N ALA A 190 10.97 -8.99 10.37
CA ALA A 190 10.70 -9.43 11.73
C ALA A 190 11.94 -9.41 12.64
N ASP A 191 13.10 -9.82 12.12
CA ASP A 191 14.37 -9.86 12.86
C ASP A 191 14.85 -8.48 13.33
N ALA A 192 14.69 -7.48 12.48
CA ALA A 192 15.20 -6.13 12.65
C ALA A 192 14.13 -5.15 13.15
N GLY A 193 12.85 -5.55 13.18
CA GLY A 193 11.75 -4.64 13.52
C GLY A 193 11.69 -3.44 12.58
N SER A 194 11.99 -3.66 11.30
CA SER A 194 12.21 -2.61 10.33
C SER A 194 11.15 -2.65 9.24
N ILE A 195 10.62 -1.49 8.85
CA ILE A 195 9.75 -1.39 7.68
C ILE A 195 10.58 -1.04 6.45
N VAL A 196 10.21 -1.60 5.30
CA VAL A 196 10.80 -1.30 4.00
C VAL A 196 9.72 -0.69 3.12
N LEU A 197 10.03 0.46 2.53
CA LEU A 197 9.16 1.23 1.66
C LEU A 197 9.86 1.51 0.34
N VAL A 198 9.15 1.37 -0.78
CA VAL A 198 9.62 1.72 -2.11
C VAL A 198 8.82 2.91 -2.66
N GLU A 199 9.51 3.93 -3.16
CA GLU A 199 8.88 5.15 -3.67
C GLU A 199 9.66 5.78 -4.84
N ASN A 200 9.00 6.70 -5.53
CA ASN A 200 9.50 7.42 -6.69
C ASN A 200 9.42 8.97 -6.56
N GLU A 201 8.72 9.49 -5.54
CA GLU A 201 8.46 10.93 -5.39
C GLU A 201 9.24 11.58 -4.22
N GLY A 202 9.76 10.78 -3.27
CA GLY A 202 10.43 11.25 -2.06
C GLY A 202 9.46 11.71 -0.96
N ASN A 203 8.15 11.59 -1.21
CA ASN A 203 7.07 11.97 -0.29
C ASN A 203 7.03 11.07 0.95
N ILE A 204 7.33 9.78 0.81
CA ILE A 204 7.35 8.83 1.93
C ILE A 204 8.50 9.19 2.86
N ARG A 205 9.70 9.43 2.34
CA ARG A 205 10.84 9.88 3.15
C ARG A 205 10.54 11.17 3.91
N MET A 206 9.92 12.15 3.25
CA MET A 206 9.52 13.39 3.92
C MET A 206 8.46 13.13 5.00
N SER A 207 7.50 12.25 4.73
CA SER A 207 6.47 11.86 5.70
C SER A 207 7.02 11.06 6.88
N SER A 208 8.04 10.23 6.70
CA SER A 208 8.58 9.38 7.77
C SER A 208 9.70 10.02 8.57
N VAL A 209 10.41 11.01 8.01
CA VAL A 209 11.61 11.59 8.64
C VAL A 209 11.38 12.98 9.23
N VAL A 210 10.57 13.82 8.57
CA VAL A 210 10.42 15.24 8.96
C VAL A 210 9.53 15.39 10.22
N PRO A 211 8.36 14.73 10.32
CA PRO A 211 7.52 14.89 11.50
C PRO A 211 8.16 14.29 12.76
N PRO A 212 7.93 14.87 13.94
CA PRO A 212 8.48 14.36 15.20
C PRO A 212 7.90 12.99 15.61
N VAL A 213 6.75 12.59 15.07
CA VAL A 213 6.13 11.27 15.31
C VAL A 213 5.91 10.57 13.98
N HIS A 214 6.41 9.34 13.85
CA HIS A 214 6.15 8.48 12.70
C HIS A 214 5.33 7.26 13.10
N ILE A 215 4.18 7.07 12.45
CA ILE A 215 3.34 5.89 12.59
C ILE A 215 3.39 5.09 11.28
N SER A 216 3.78 3.83 11.34
CA SER A 216 3.61 2.88 10.24
C SER A 216 2.43 1.96 10.55
N ILE A 217 1.43 1.92 9.67
CA ILE A 217 0.27 1.04 9.77
C ILE A 217 0.27 0.06 8.59
N THR A 218 0.31 -1.24 8.91
CA THR A 218 0.49 -2.28 7.90
C THR A 218 -0.16 -3.59 8.32
N GLY A 219 -0.50 -4.42 7.35
CA GLY A 219 -1.07 -5.73 7.60
C GLY A 219 -0.01 -6.77 7.94
N VAL A 220 -0.40 -7.78 8.71
CA VAL A 220 0.50 -8.88 9.14
C VAL A 220 1.02 -9.74 7.99
N GLU A 221 0.38 -9.73 6.82
CA GLU A 221 0.80 -10.47 5.62
C GLU A 221 2.09 -9.92 4.98
N LYS A 222 2.50 -8.72 5.37
CA LYS A 222 3.71 -8.06 4.86
C LYS A 222 4.96 -8.39 5.67
N ILE A 223 4.84 -9.18 6.72
CA ILE A 223 5.97 -9.63 7.52
C ILE A 223 6.79 -10.64 6.70
N LEU A 224 8.10 -10.48 6.75
CA LEU A 224 9.11 -11.36 6.18
C LEU A 224 10.13 -11.75 7.25
N PRO A 225 10.85 -12.87 7.09
CA PRO A 225 11.73 -13.38 8.14
C PRO A 225 12.79 -12.37 8.58
N ASN A 226 13.40 -11.69 7.62
CA ASN A 226 14.46 -10.73 7.89
C ASN A 226 14.55 -9.58 6.87
N LEU A 227 15.46 -8.64 7.14
CA LEU A 227 15.67 -7.45 6.31
C LEU A 227 16.07 -7.79 4.86
N GLU A 228 16.84 -8.85 4.64
CA GLU A 228 17.24 -9.26 3.29
C GLU A 228 16.03 -9.60 2.43
N TYR A 229 15.12 -10.44 2.95
CA TYR A 229 13.87 -10.78 2.25
C TYR A 229 13.00 -9.54 2.02
N ALA A 230 12.94 -8.60 2.98
CA ALA A 230 12.18 -7.36 2.83
C ALA A 230 12.73 -6.45 1.72
N ILE A 231 14.05 -6.39 1.55
CA ILE A 231 14.68 -5.71 0.41
C ILE A 231 14.40 -6.45 -0.89
N TYR A 232 14.46 -7.79 -0.91
CA TYR A 232 14.10 -8.58 -2.09
C TYR A 232 12.67 -8.30 -2.53
N GLU A 233 11.69 -8.25 -1.61
CA GLU A 233 10.32 -7.90 -1.94
C GLU A 233 10.21 -6.50 -2.55
N ALA A 234 10.90 -5.50 -2.01
CA ALA A 234 10.90 -4.14 -2.56
C ALA A 234 11.45 -4.09 -4.00
N LEU A 235 12.54 -4.80 -4.27
CA LEU A 235 13.14 -4.89 -5.62
C LEU A 235 12.21 -5.60 -6.61
N VAL A 236 11.64 -6.73 -6.20
CA VAL A 236 10.69 -7.50 -7.03
C VAL A 236 9.42 -6.68 -7.28
N GLN A 237 8.90 -5.99 -6.27
CA GLN A 237 7.73 -5.13 -6.42
C GLN A 237 8.00 -4.01 -7.44
N ALA A 238 9.14 -3.32 -7.34
CA ALA A 238 9.53 -2.26 -8.29
C ALA A 238 9.68 -2.80 -9.72
N ALA A 239 10.32 -3.96 -9.88
CA ALA A 239 10.50 -4.61 -11.17
C ALA A 239 9.19 -4.97 -11.85
N TYR A 240 8.29 -5.65 -11.13
CA TYR A 240 7.01 -6.09 -11.68
C TYR A 240 6.00 -4.94 -11.82
N ALA A 241 6.26 -3.80 -11.17
CA ALA A 241 5.56 -2.53 -11.40
C ALA A 241 6.09 -1.75 -12.61
N GLY A 242 7.27 -2.09 -13.16
CA GLY A 242 7.90 -1.37 -14.27
C GLY A 242 8.63 -0.09 -13.85
N LEU A 243 9.11 -0.06 -12.61
CA LEU A 243 9.79 1.07 -11.97
C LEU A 243 11.18 0.66 -11.46
N TYR A 244 11.86 -0.25 -12.16
CA TYR A 244 13.19 -0.74 -11.78
C TYR A 244 14.31 -0.03 -12.56
N PRO A 245 15.45 0.27 -11.90
CA PRO A 245 15.65 0.22 -10.45
C PRO A 245 14.75 1.24 -9.71
N PRO A 246 14.32 0.96 -8.48
CA PRO A 246 13.50 1.91 -7.72
C PRO A 246 14.29 3.19 -7.41
N THR A 247 13.62 4.35 -7.46
CA THR A 247 14.26 5.63 -7.13
C THR A 247 14.72 5.68 -5.67
N TYR A 248 13.87 5.22 -4.75
CA TYR A 248 14.19 5.16 -3.34
C TYR A 248 13.69 3.85 -2.71
N ILE A 249 14.53 3.29 -1.85
CA ILE A 249 14.13 2.32 -0.83
C ILE A 249 14.44 2.98 0.51
N ASN A 250 13.42 3.11 1.36
CA ASN A 250 13.58 3.62 2.72
C ASN A 250 13.42 2.46 3.68
N VAL A 251 14.40 2.31 4.57
CA VAL A 251 14.37 1.36 5.69
C VAL A 251 14.28 2.18 6.96
N THR A 252 13.23 1.93 7.76
CA THR A 252 13.02 2.63 9.03
C THR A 252 12.99 1.63 10.17
N SER A 253 13.91 1.79 11.11
CA SER A 253 14.20 0.87 12.21
C SER A 253 14.08 1.58 13.57
N GLY A 254 12.91 2.15 13.85
CA GLY A 254 12.66 2.88 15.10
C GLY A 254 12.88 4.40 15.00
N PRO A 255 12.90 5.09 16.16
CA PRO A 255 13.16 6.52 16.24
C PRO A 255 14.54 6.89 15.69
N SER A 256 14.72 8.16 15.33
CA SER A 256 16.00 8.65 14.85
C SER A 256 17.10 8.47 15.89
N SER A 257 18.30 8.08 15.47
CA SER A 257 19.45 7.96 16.36
C SER A 257 20.75 8.35 15.66
N THR A 258 21.72 8.86 16.43
CA THR A 258 23.09 9.13 15.98
C THR A 258 24.09 8.48 16.93
N GLY A 259 25.34 8.31 16.50
CA GLY A 259 26.46 8.10 17.41
C GLY A 259 26.95 9.45 17.93
N ASP A 260 27.27 9.54 19.22
CA ASP A 260 28.08 10.65 19.73
C ASP A 260 29.58 10.43 19.42
N VAL A 261 30.43 11.38 19.83
CA VAL A 261 31.88 11.29 19.63
C VAL A 261 32.53 10.10 20.37
N GLU A 262 31.83 9.53 21.36
CA GLU A 262 32.24 8.35 22.11
C GLU A 262 31.63 7.04 21.55
N GLN A 263 31.00 7.09 20.38
CA GLN A 263 30.30 5.96 19.74
C GLN A 263 29.11 5.40 20.53
N LYS A 264 28.52 6.19 21.43
CA LYS A 264 27.26 5.83 22.11
C LYS A 264 26.07 6.24 21.26
N ARG A 265 25.08 5.36 21.16
CA ARG A 265 23.84 5.64 20.44
C ARG A 265 23.00 6.65 21.23
N VAL A 266 22.79 7.83 20.66
CA VAL A 266 21.91 8.88 21.18
C VAL A 266 20.63 8.91 20.36
N SER A 267 19.48 8.89 21.04
CA SER A 267 18.15 8.96 20.43
C SER A 267 17.24 9.81 21.31
N PRO A 268 16.40 10.70 20.75
CA PRO A 268 16.27 10.98 19.32
C PRO A 268 17.35 11.92 18.76
N ALA A 269 17.66 11.77 17.46
CA ALA A 269 18.58 12.66 16.73
C ALA A 269 17.82 13.65 15.82
N HIS A 270 18.03 13.60 14.50
CA HIS A 270 17.49 14.58 13.55
C HIS A 270 16.10 14.25 12.97
N GLY A 271 15.66 13.00 13.05
CA GLY A 271 14.37 12.52 12.52
C GLY A 271 13.30 12.34 13.60
N PRO A 272 12.34 11.40 13.43
CA PRO A 272 11.24 11.25 14.36
C PRO A 272 11.72 10.90 15.77
N LYS A 273 11.13 11.55 16.76
CA LYS A 273 11.33 11.30 18.19
C LYS A 273 10.62 10.03 18.64
N GLU A 274 9.50 9.71 18.01
CA GLU A 274 8.71 8.53 18.29
C GLU A 274 8.44 7.75 17.01
N PHE A 275 8.54 6.43 17.10
CA PHE A 275 8.19 5.50 16.02
C PHE A 275 7.17 4.50 16.55
N HIS A 276 6.05 4.36 15.85
CA HIS A 276 4.97 3.42 16.18
C HIS A 276 4.72 2.48 14.99
N LEU A 277 4.82 1.17 15.21
CA LEU A 277 4.38 0.15 14.25
C LEU A 277 3.04 -0.43 14.69
N ILE A 278 2.04 -0.36 13.81
CA ILE A 278 0.71 -0.95 14.03
C ILE A 278 0.52 -2.07 13.01
N LEU A 279 0.52 -3.31 13.51
CA LEU A 279 0.24 -4.52 12.76
C LEU A 279 -1.26 -4.81 12.81
N VAL A 280 -1.88 -4.90 11.63
CA VAL A 280 -3.32 -5.06 11.47
C VAL A 280 -3.64 -6.46 10.96
N ASP A 281 -4.49 -7.20 11.66
CA ASP A 281 -5.04 -8.46 11.17
C ASP A 281 -6.16 -8.22 10.14
N ASN A 282 -7.32 -7.76 10.59
CA ASN A 282 -8.48 -7.43 9.77
C ASN A 282 -8.83 -8.55 8.77
N GLY A 283 -8.85 -9.80 9.26
CA GLY A 283 -9.23 -11.00 8.49
C GLY A 283 -8.06 -11.79 7.90
N ARG A 284 -6.81 -11.32 8.03
CA ARG A 284 -5.62 -11.95 7.44
C ARG A 284 -5.28 -13.30 8.07
N ARG A 285 -5.34 -13.44 9.40
CA ARG A 285 -5.10 -14.68 10.14
C ARG A 285 -6.14 -15.74 9.77
N LYS A 286 -7.42 -15.36 9.71
CA LYS A 286 -8.50 -16.25 9.22
C LYS A 286 -8.28 -16.68 7.77
N ALA A 287 -7.85 -15.78 6.89
CA ALA A 287 -7.51 -16.12 5.51
C ALA A 287 -6.29 -17.04 5.43
N ASN A 288 -5.35 -16.94 6.37
CA ASN A 288 -4.16 -17.78 6.44
C ASN A 288 -4.47 -19.25 6.80
N GLU A 289 -5.52 -19.48 7.60
CA GLU A 289 -6.00 -20.84 7.94
C GLU A 289 -6.68 -21.55 6.76
N ASP A 290 -7.22 -20.78 5.81
CA ASP A 290 -7.88 -21.30 4.62
C ASP A 290 -6.85 -21.54 3.50
N PRO A 291 -6.64 -22.79 3.03
CA PRO A 291 -5.59 -23.10 2.07
C PRO A 291 -5.78 -22.43 0.70
N VAL A 292 -6.99 -21.97 0.38
CA VAL A 292 -7.26 -21.24 -0.85
C VAL A 292 -7.06 -19.74 -0.65
N LEU A 293 -7.57 -19.16 0.44
CA LEU A 293 -7.42 -17.72 0.70
C LEU A 293 -5.99 -17.33 1.09
N ARG A 294 -5.23 -18.25 1.69
CA ARG A 294 -3.82 -18.04 2.06
C ARG A 294 -2.95 -17.62 0.88
N GLU A 295 -3.27 -18.06 -0.33
CA GLU A 295 -2.58 -17.64 -1.56
C GLU A 295 -2.66 -16.12 -1.80
N ALA A 296 -3.73 -15.44 -1.38
CA ALA A 296 -3.86 -13.99 -1.52
C ALA A 296 -2.88 -13.21 -0.63
N LEU A 297 -2.48 -13.77 0.51
CA LEU A 297 -1.53 -13.16 1.46
C LEU A 297 -0.10 -13.11 0.92
N LEU A 298 0.20 -13.88 -0.13
CA LEU A 298 1.47 -13.82 -0.83
C LEU A 298 1.61 -12.57 -1.70
N CYS A 299 0.55 -11.80 -1.91
CA CYS A 299 0.55 -10.67 -2.84
C CYS A 299 1.47 -9.52 -2.38
N ILE A 300 2.48 -9.20 -3.20
CA ILE A 300 3.41 -8.07 -3.01
C ILE A 300 2.90 -6.74 -3.62
N ARG A 301 1.63 -6.69 -4.04
CA ARG A 301 0.97 -5.46 -4.53
C ARG A 301 1.69 -4.75 -5.70
N CYS A 302 2.28 -5.52 -6.62
CA CYS A 302 3.01 -4.99 -7.78
C CYS A 302 2.13 -4.47 -8.95
N GLY A 303 0.81 -4.67 -8.89
CA GLY A 303 -0.14 -4.16 -9.90
C GLY A 303 -0.13 -4.87 -11.26
N ARG A 304 0.82 -5.77 -11.52
CA ARG A 304 0.96 -6.41 -12.85
C ARG A 304 -0.31 -7.11 -13.33
N CYS A 305 -1.06 -7.75 -12.44
CA CYS A 305 -2.31 -8.42 -12.79
C CYS A 305 -3.43 -7.47 -13.24
N HIS A 306 -3.42 -6.19 -12.86
CA HIS A 306 -4.37 -5.19 -13.37
C HIS A 306 -4.22 -5.02 -14.88
N PHE A 307 -3.02 -4.66 -15.33
CA PHE A 307 -2.77 -4.39 -16.74
C PHE A 307 -2.92 -5.63 -17.62
N HIS A 308 -2.77 -6.85 -17.09
CA HIS A 308 -2.97 -8.08 -17.87
C HIS A 308 -4.41 -8.62 -17.86
N CYS A 309 -5.30 -8.05 -17.06
CA CYS A 309 -6.67 -8.54 -16.97
C CYS A 309 -7.61 -7.84 -17.96
N PRO A 310 -8.33 -8.59 -18.83
CA PRO A 310 -9.26 -7.99 -19.79
C PRO A 310 -10.43 -7.27 -19.10
N VAL A 311 -10.94 -7.82 -17.99
CA VAL A 311 -12.07 -7.23 -17.24
C VAL A 311 -11.67 -5.91 -16.61
N TYR A 312 -10.49 -5.83 -15.99
CA TYR A 312 -10.02 -4.58 -15.38
C TYR A 312 -9.89 -3.47 -16.42
N ARG A 313 -9.39 -3.79 -17.62
CA ARG A 313 -9.23 -2.80 -18.69
C ARG A 313 -10.54 -2.16 -19.14
N VAL A 314 -11.68 -2.79 -18.90
CA VAL A 314 -13.00 -2.31 -19.32
C VAL A 314 -13.79 -1.67 -18.16
N LEU A 315 -13.55 -2.06 -16.91
CA LEU A 315 -14.42 -1.72 -15.77
C LEU A 315 -14.09 -0.43 -14.98
N ASP A 316 -13.37 0.54 -15.53
CA ASP A 316 -13.18 1.88 -14.91
C ASP A 316 -12.76 1.87 -13.43
N GLY A 317 -11.93 0.91 -13.03
CA GLY A 317 -11.51 0.73 -11.63
C GLY A 317 -12.60 0.17 -10.68
N LYS A 318 -13.83 -0.03 -11.14
CA LYS A 318 -15.01 -0.48 -10.37
C LYS A 318 -15.04 -2.00 -10.11
N TRP A 319 -13.87 -2.60 -9.89
CA TRP A 319 -13.77 -4.03 -9.66
C TRP A 319 -13.09 -4.29 -8.31
N GLY A 320 -13.88 -4.54 -7.28
CA GLY A 320 -13.42 -4.68 -5.89
C GLY A 320 -13.84 -3.50 -5.03
N ASP A 321 -13.57 -3.60 -3.73
CA ASP A 321 -13.82 -2.56 -2.75
C ASP A 321 -12.59 -1.67 -2.54
N PRO A 322 -12.70 -0.33 -2.69
CA PRO A 322 -11.61 0.59 -2.43
C PRO A 322 -10.96 0.38 -1.04
N PRO A 323 -9.61 0.34 -0.94
CA PRO A 323 -8.64 0.75 -1.96
C PRO A 323 -8.24 -0.37 -2.93
N TYR A 324 -8.91 -1.52 -2.85
CA TYR A 324 -8.55 -2.76 -3.51
C TYR A 324 -9.31 -2.93 -4.83
N SER A 325 -8.65 -2.60 -5.94
CA SER A 325 -9.23 -2.74 -7.29
C SER A 325 -8.65 -3.92 -8.08
N GLY A 326 -9.33 -4.34 -9.15
CA GLY A 326 -8.87 -5.37 -10.09
C GLY A 326 -8.87 -6.80 -9.54
N PRO A 327 -8.13 -7.72 -10.20
CA PRO A 327 -8.18 -9.15 -9.86
C PRO A 327 -7.75 -9.48 -8.42
N MET A 328 -6.67 -8.85 -7.93
CA MET A 328 -6.27 -9.01 -6.53
C MET A 328 -7.19 -8.23 -5.61
N GLY A 329 -7.78 -7.13 -6.09
CA GLY A 329 -8.74 -6.34 -5.35
C GLY A 329 -9.94 -7.18 -4.95
N ALA A 330 -10.47 -7.96 -5.89
CA ALA A 330 -11.54 -8.91 -5.62
C ALA A 330 -11.17 -10.01 -4.60
N MET A 331 -9.91 -10.45 -4.53
CA MET A 331 -9.47 -11.36 -3.46
C MET A 331 -9.49 -10.66 -2.09
N TRP A 332 -8.95 -9.43 -2.04
CA TRP A 332 -8.84 -8.66 -0.81
C TRP A 332 -10.18 -8.12 -0.32
N SER A 333 -11.14 -7.88 -1.21
CA SER A 333 -12.53 -7.52 -0.89
C SER A 333 -13.17 -8.60 -0.01
N GLY A 334 -13.02 -9.87 -0.40
CA GLY A 334 -13.53 -11.00 0.37
C GLY A 334 -12.80 -11.23 1.69
N ILE A 335 -11.51 -10.88 1.79
CA ILE A 335 -10.73 -11.07 3.03
C ILE A 335 -11.02 -9.97 4.05
N VAL A 336 -11.03 -8.71 3.61
CA VAL A 336 -11.07 -7.54 4.48
C VAL A 336 -12.50 -7.08 4.74
N TYR A 337 -13.38 -7.14 3.75
CA TYR A 337 -14.76 -6.64 3.85
C TYR A 337 -15.81 -7.74 3.89
N ASN A 338 -15.41 -9.02 3.70
CA ASN A 338 -16.32 -10.14 3.44
C ASN A 338 -17.24 -9.93 2.22
N ASP A 339 -16.90 -9.01 1.30
CA ASP A 339 -17.65 -8.86 0.05
C ASP A 339 -17.09 -9.81 -1.02
N TYR A 340 -17.93 -10.75 -1.42
CA TYR A 340 -17.63 -11.75 -2.43
C TYR A 340 -18.18 -11.40 -3.83
N LYS A 341 -19.04 -10.37 -3.94
CA LYS A 341 -19.64 -9.93 -5.22
C LYS A 341 -18.57 -9.55 -6.25
N PRO A 342 -17.45 -8.87 -5.90
CA PRO A 342 -16.40 -8.55 -6.88
C PRO A 342 -15.79 -9.78 -7.56
N ALA A 343 -15.82 -10.96 -6.93
CA ALA A 343 -15.31 -12.17 -7.55
C ALA A 343 -16.13 -12.57 -8.80
N LEU A 344 -17.43 -12.27 -8.83
CA LEU A 344 -18.35 -12.61 -9.93
C LEU A 344 -17.94 -11.99 -11.27
N LEU A 345 -17.27 -10.83 -11.23
CA LEU A 345 -16.81 -10.13 -12.44
C LEU A 345 -15.64 -10.84 -13.15
N CYS A 346 -14.97 -11.79 -12.49
CA CYS A 346 -13.85 -12.50 -13.10
C CYS A 346 -14.30 -13.38 -14.27
N SER A 347 -13.69 -13.18 -15.45
CA SER A 347 -13.89 -14.01 -16.65
C SER A 347 -13.04 -15.28 -16.69
N HIS A 348 -12.24 -15.57 -15.65
CA HIS A 348 -11.30 -16.69 -15.59
C HIS A 348 -10.28 -16.77 -16.75
N ALA A 349 -9.92 -15.63 -17.36
CA ALA A 349 -8.96 -15.57 -18.47
C ALA A 349 -7.53 -16.06 -18.12
N GLY A 350 -7.17 -16.23 -16.85
CA GLY A 350 -5.90 -16.84 -16.45
C GLY A 350 -4.66 -15.95 -16.50
N ASN A 351 -4.64 -14.87 -17.28
CA ASN A 351 -3.47 -14.01 -17.46
C ASN A 351 -2.80 -13.54 -16.17
N CYS A 352 -3.59 -13.23 -15.14
CA CYS A 352 -3.10 -12.74 -13.85
C CYS A 352 -2.24 -13.78 -13.10
N ARG A 353 -2.49 -15.09 -13.30
CA ARG A 353 -1.68 -16.18 -12.78
C ARG A 353 -0.34 -16.26 -13.51
N GLU A 354 -0.37 -16.21 -14.83
CA GLU A 354 0.84 -16.34 -15.68
C GLU A 354 1.87 -15.26 -15.39
N VAL A 355 1.42 -14.03 -15.14
CA VAL A 355 2.30 -12.88 -14.91
C VAL A 355 2.64 -12.65 -13.43
N CYS A 356 2.08 -13.42 -12.49
CA CYS A 356 2.31 -13.18 -11.07
C CYS A 356 3.76 -13.54 -10.67
N PRO A 357 4.55 -12.62 -10.10
CA PRO A 357 5.88 -12.95 -9.55
C PRO A 357 5.78 -14.02 -8.46
N MET A 358 4.72 -13.91 -7.67
CA MET A 358 4.44 -14.78 -6.54
C MET A 358 3.71 -16.06 -6.94
N LYS A 359 3.47 -16.32 -8.24
CA LYS A 359 2.77 -17.51 -8.75
C LYS A 359 1.40 -17.78 -8.09
N ILE A 360 0.71 -16.73 -7.67
CA ILE A 360 -0.61 -16.82 -7.04
C ILE A 360 -1.63 -17.28 -8.07
N ASN A 361 -2.41 -18.32 -7.74
CA ASN A 361 -3.51 -18.76 -8.60
C ASN A 361 -4.79 -17.93 -8.36
N ILE A 362 -4.75 -16.65 -8.74
CA ILE A 362 -5.86 -15.69 -8.56
C ILE A 362 -7.20 -16.24 -9.11
N PRO A 363 -7.29 -16.85 -10.31
CA PRO A 363 -8.55 -17.41 -10.79
C PRO A 363 -9.16 -18.45 -9.85
N LYS A 364 -8.34 -19.33 -9.24
CA LYS A 364 -8.82 -20.33 -8.27
C LYS A 364 -9.33 -19.68 -6.99
N VAL A 365 -8.65 -18.64 -6.49
CA VAL A 365 -9.12 -17.89 -5.31
C VAL A 365 -10.46 -17.22 -5.61
N LEU A 366 -10.61 -16.60 -6.79
CA LEU A 366 -11.87 -15.96 -7.17
C LEU A 366 -12.99 -16.98 -7.41
N GLU A 367 -12.72 -18.16 -7.98
CA GLU A 367 -13.69 -19.26 -8.06
C GLU A 367 -14.21 -19.65 -6.68
N TYR A 368 -13.31 -19.80 -5.71
CA TYR A 368 -13.64 -20.12 -4.34
C TYR A 368 -14.53 -19.06 -3.69
N LEU A 369 -14.23 -17.77 -3.90
CA LEU A 369 -15.07 -16.67 -3.43
C LEU A 369 -16.46 -16.64 -4.10
N LYS A 370 -16.55 -16.96 -5.40
CA LYS A 370 -17.86 -17.12 -6.08
C LYS A 370 -18.70 -18.21 -5.43
N ASN A 371 -18.09 -19.34 -5.08
CA ASN A 371 -18.78 -20.42 -4.38
C ASN A 371 -19.26 -20.00 -2.98
N LYS A 372 -18.46 -19.22 -2.23
CA LYS A 372 -18.89 -18.62 -0.95
C LYS A 372 -20.10 -17.70 -1.14
N TYR A 373 -20.05 -16.80 -2.13
CA TYR A 373 -21.17 -15.92 -2.46
C TYR A 373 -22.48 -16.70 -2.72
N PHE A 374 -22.44 -17.69 -3.61
CA PHE A 374 -23.65 -18.47 -3.92
C PHE A 374 -24.12 -19.33 -2.75
N SER A 375 -23.21 -19.81 -1.90
CA SER A 375 -23.58 -20.55 -0.69
C SER A 375 -24.32 -19.66 0.30
N MET A 376 -23.86 -18.42 0.51
CA MET A 376 -24.56 -17.43 1.35
C MET A 376 -25.94 -17.06 0.79
N MET A 377 -26.05 -16.86 -0.53
CA MET A 377 -27.33 -16.56 -1.17
C MET A 377 -28.34 -17.72 -1.01
N ARG A 378 -27.88 -18.97 -1.10
CA ARG A 378 -28.73 -20.16 -0.88
C ARG A 378 -29.14 -20.34 0.58
N ALA A 379 -28.28 -19.97 1.52
CA ALA A 379 -28.53 -20.06 2.95
C ALA A 379 -29.55 -19.02 3.46
N GLY A 380 -30.06 -18.13 2.61
CA GLY A 380 -31.10 -17.17 2.97
C GLY A 380 -30.60 -15.98 3.79
N THR A 381 -29.28 -15.83 3.98
CA THR A 381 -28.66 -14.59 4.42
C THR A 381 -28.77 -13.55 3.32
N LYS A 382 -29.95 -12.92 3.22
CA LYS A 382 -30.12 -11.63 2.56
C LYS A 382 -29.43 -10.59 3.44
N GLU A 383 -28.38 -9.97 2.92
CA GLU A 383 -27.94 -8.65 3.40
C GLU A 383 -29.06 -7.62 3.24
#